data_AF-A0A944X2X3-F1
#
_entry.id   AF-A0A944X2X3-F1
#
_cell.length_a   1.000
_cell.length_b   1.000
_cell.length_c   1.000
_cell.angle_alpha   90.00
_cell.angle_beta   90.00
_cell.angle_gamma   90.00
#
_symmetry.space_group_name_H-M   'P 1'
#
loop_
_entity.id
_entity.type
_entity.pdbx_description
1 polymer ?
#
loop_
_entity_poly.entity_id
_entity_poly.type
_entity_poly.pdbx_seq_one_letter_code
_entity_poly.pdbx_strand_id
1 'polypeptide(L)'
;MNNLKNNSGLTLIEILISVVLASVGLLAYAMLTGTVVKKNADSKRSTIAITLAQDKAEEIKDLGVGILLSNANGLDSPAYDSGANTWSETAGGETIDSEGNTGTSGAYYTRTWTISVVGSANYFTDVTVTVTWDSGAETVSLQTLITQ
;
A
#
# COMPACT_ATOMS: atom_id res chain seq x y z
N MET A 1 -72.62 -2.66 -1.12
CA MET A 1 -71.21 -3.10 -0.98
C MET A 1 -70.36 -1.84 -0.85
N ASN A 2 -70.09 -1.41 0.37
CA ASN A 2 -69.34 -0.18 0.63
C ASN A 2 -67.89 -0.53 0.97
N ASN A 3 -66.96 0.03 0.21
CA ASN A 3 -65.57 0.19 0.61
C ASN A 3 -65.23 1.67 0.38
N LEU A 4 -65.54 2.54 1.36
CA LEU A 4 -65.01 3.90 1.37
C LEU A 4 -63.54 3.78 1.77
N LYS A 5 -62.63 4.05 0.82
CA LYS A 5 -61.19 4.09 1.07
C LYS A 5 -60.88 5.23 2.05
N ASN A 6 -60.26 4.90 3.17
CA ASN A 6 -59.83 5.87 4.17
C ASN A 6 -58.62 6.66 3.63
N ASN A 7 -58.84 7.92 3.25
CA ASN A 7 -57.81 8.81 2.72
C ASN A 7 -57.24 9.67 3.86
N SER A 8 -56.41 9.06 4.72
CA SER A 8 -55.69 9.80 5.77
C SER A 8 -54.47 10.51 5.15
N GLY A 9 -54.48 11.84 5.14
CA GLY A 9 -53.32 12.67 4.79
C GLY A 9 -52.34 12.81 5.96
N LEU A 10 -51.14 13.31 5.68
CA LEU A 10 -50.14 13.63 6.71
C LEU A 10 -50.54 14.90 7.47
N THR A 11 -50.32 14.90 8.78
CA THR A 11 -50.43 16.11 9.60
C THR A 11 -49.23 17.03 9.39
N LEU A 12 -49.40 18.32 9.71
CA LEU A 12 -48.34 19.32 9.53
C LEU A 12 -47.10 19.01 10.40
N ILE A 13 -47.32 18.48 11.61
CA ILE A 13 -46.23 18.05 12.49
C ILE A 13 -45.49 16.81 11.94
N GLU A 14 -46.20 15.85 11.33
CA GLU A 14 -45.57 14.70 10.68
C GLU A 14 -44.70 15.12 9.50
N ILE A 15 -45.14 16.08 8.69
CA ILE A 15 -44.33 16.62 7.59
C ILE A 15 -43.07 17.29 8.14
N LEU A 16 -43.19 18.11 9.19
CA LEU A 16 -42.04 18.76 9.82
C LEU A 16 -41.03 17.74 10.35
N ILE A 17 -41.50 16.72 11.07
CA ILE A 17 -40.64 15.65 11.60
C ILE A 17 -39.99 14.87 10.44
N SER A 18 -40.75 14.56 9.38
CA SER A 18 -40.23 13.80 8.22
C SER A 18 -39.11 14.55 7.51
N VAL A 19 -39.25 15.86 7.31
CA VAL A 19 -38.21 16.69 6.68
C VAL A 19 -36.97 16.80 7.56
N VAL A 20 -37.13 16.88 8.88
CA VAL A 20 -35.99 16.85 9.82
C VAL A 20 -35.26 15.50 9.74
N LEU A 21 -35.99 14.38 9.77
CA LEU A 21 -35.39 13.05 9.65
C LEU A 21 -34.68 12.86 8.30
N ALA A 22 -35.31 13.30 7.21
CA ALA A 22 -34.72 13.24 5.88
C ALA A 22 -33.42 14.05 5.78
N SER A 23 -33.41 15.28 6.32
CA SER A 23 -32.23 16.14 6.27
C SER A 23 -31.07 15.57 7.09
N VAL A 24 -31.33 15.06 8.30
CA VAL A 24 -30.31 14.38 9.13
C VAL A 24 -29.78 13.14 8.41
N GLY A 25 -30.66 12.33 7.79
CA GLY A 25 -30.27 11.15 7.03
C GLY A 25 -29.37 11.48 5.83
N LEU A 26 -29.70 12.54 5.09
CA LEU A 26 -28.90 13.00 3.94
C LEU A 26 -27.51 13.48 4.37
N LEU A 27 -27.41 14.21 5.48
CA LEU A 27 -26.12 14.65 6.03
C LEU A 27 -25.26 13.45 6.47
N ALA A 28 -25.85 12.49 7.18
CA ALA A 28 -25.16 11.27 7.58
C ALA A 28 -24.65 10.47 6.38
N TYR A 29 -25.48 10.32 5.34
CA TYR A 29 -25.09 9.67 4.09
C TYR A 29 -23.93 10.39 3.38
N ALA A 30 -23.99 11.72 3.27
CA ALA A 30 -22.94 12.51 2.65
C ALA A 30 -21.58 12.31 3.35
N MET A 31 -21.54 12.34 4.68
CA MET A 31 -20.30 12.10 5.45
C MET A 31 -19.76 10.68 5.26
N LEU A 32 -20.63 9.68 5.24
CA LEU A 32 -20.24 8.28 5.01
C LEU A 32 -19.63 8.09 3.61
N THR A 33 -20.25 8.64 2.57
CA THR A 33 -19.74 8.52 1.19
C THR A 33 -18.35 9.11 1.05
N GLY A 34 -18.08 10.30 1.59
CA GLY A 34 -16.75 10.90 1.57
C GLY A 34 -15.69 10.04 2.28
N THR A 35 -16.05 9.46 3.42
CA THR A 35 -15.16 8.58 4.19
C THR A 35 -14.86 7.27 3.43
N VAL A 36 -15.87 6.65 2.82
CA VAL A 36 -15.71 5.41 2.05
C VAL A 36 -14.82 5.64 0.83
N VAL A 37 -15.00 6.74 0.10
CA VAL A 37 -14.16 7.07 -1.06
C VAL A 37 -12.70 7.23 -0.65
N LYS A 38 -12.43 8.00 0.42
CA LYS A 38 -11.07 8.17 0.94
C LYS A 38 -10.45 6.83 1.35
N LYS A 39 -11.18 6.03 2.15
CA LYS A 39 -10.69 4.71 2.58
C LYS A 39 -10.42 3.77 1.41
N ASN A 40 -11.25 3.78 0.38
CA ASN A 40 -11.01 2.96 -0.80
C ASN A 40 -9.75 3.39 -1.57
N ALA A 41 -9.48 4.70 -1.65
CA ALA A 41 -8.25 5.21 -2.26
C ALA A 41 -7.01 4.80 -1.46
N ASP A 42 -7.07 4.89 -0.13
CA ASP A 42 -5.98 4.47 0.76
C ASP A 42 -5.75 2.96 0.70
N SER A 43 -6.83 2.16 0.70
CA SER A 43 -6.74 0.70 0.51
C SER A 43 -6.13 0.35 -0.85
N LYS A 44 -6.53 1.03 -1.93
CA LYS A 44 -5.92 0.83 -3.26
C LYS A 44 -4.42 1.12 -3.23
N ARG A 45 -4.00 2.21 -2.57
CA ARG A 45 -2.59 2.57 -2.45
C ARG A 45 -1.79 1.52 -1.69
N SER A 46 -2.34 0.98 -0.61
CA SER A 46 -1.73 -0.09 0.17
C SER A 46 -1.59 -1.38 -0.66
N THR A 47 -2.62 -1.77 -1.43
CA THR A 47 -2.54 -2.92 -2.33
C THR A 47 -1.44 -2.74 -3.38
N ILE A 48 -1.33 -1.55 -3.99
CA ILE A 48 -0.25 -1.25 -4.95
C ILE A 48 1.12 -1.35 -4.25
N ALA A 49 1.28 -0.78 -3.05
CA ALA A 49 2.54 -0.86 -2.31
C ALA A 49 2.96 -2.31 -2.00
N ILE A 50 1.99 -3.18 -1.66
CA ILE A 50 2.24 -4.61 -1.45
C ILE A 50 2.74 -5.25 -2.76
N THR A 51 2.07 -4.99 -3.89
CA THR A 51 2.50 -5.51 -5.19
C THR A 51 3.90 -5.03 -5.55
N LEU A 52 4.20 -3.74 -5.40
CA LEU A 52 5.53 -3.17 -5.67
C LEU A 52 6.63 -3.78 -4.79
N ALA A 53 6.31 -4.11 -3.54
CA ALA A 53 7.23 -4.78 -2.62
C ALA A 53 7.43 -6.26 -3.01
N GLN A 54 6.36 -6.95 -3.39
CA GLN A 54 6.39 -8.33 -3.88
C GLN A 54 7.22 -8.43 -5.16
N ASP A 55 6.97 -7.58 -6.14
CA ASP A 55 7.66 -7.57 -7.43
C ASP A 55 9.17 -7.41 -7.24
N LYS A 56 9.61 -6.48 -6.38
CA LYS A 56 11.04 -6.30 -6.08
C LYS A 56 11.63 -7.47 -5.28
N ALA A 57 10.88 -8.06 -4.36
CA ALA A 57 11.35 -9.25 -3.65
C ALA A 57 11.50 -10.45 -4.60
N GLU A 58 10.61 -10.60 -5.58
CA GLU A 58 10.70 -11.61 -6.63
C GLU A 58 11.85 -11.35 -7.59
N GLU A 59 12.10 -10.09 -7.97
CA GLU A 59 13.28 -9.69 -8.75
C GLU A 59 14.58 -10.10 -8.05
N ILE A 60 14.72 -9.78 -6.75
CA ILE A 60 15.90 -10.15 -5.96
C ILE A 60 16.02 -11.68 -5.83
N LYS A 61 14.89 -12.37 -5.67
CA LYS A 61 14.86 -13.83 -5.61
C LYS A 61 15.30 -14.49 -6.91
N ASP A 62 14.84 -13.96 -8.06
CA ASP A 62 15.21 -14.47 -9.38
C ASP A 62 16.70 -14.27 -9.66
N LEU A 63 17.23 -13.09 -9.32
CA LEU A 63 18.68 -12.85 -9.32
C LEU A 63 19.40 -13.90 -8.47
N GLY A 64 18.85 -14.22 -7.31
CA GLY A 64 19.40 -15.21 -6.40
C GLY A 64 19.46 -16.65 -6.94
N VAL A 65 18.85 -16.97 -8.08
CA VAL A 65 19.00 -18.29 -8.72
C VAL A 65 20.34 -18.41 -9.45
N GLY A 66 20.86 -17.29 -10.00
CA GLY A 66 22.05 -17.29 -10.85
C GLY A 66 23.34 -16.80 -10.17
N ILE A 67 23.23 -16.08 -9.05
CA ILE A 67 24.35 -15.42 -8.39
C ILE A 67 24.22 -15.46 -6.87
N LEU A 68 25.33 -15.32 -6.14
CA LEU A 68 25.30 -15.14 -4.69
C LEU A 68 24.84 -13.71 -4.35
N LEU A 69 23.73 -13.60 -3.61
CA LEU A 69 23.16 -12.31 -3.19
C LEU A 69 24.03 -11.56 -2.18
N SER A 70 24.96 -12.25 -1.51
CA SER A 70 25.94 -11.66 -0.60
C SER A 70 26.88 -10.65 -1.27
N ASN A 71 26.88 -10.54 -2.60
CA ASN A 71 27.67 -9.60 -3.37
C ASN A 71 26.82 -8.54 -4.10
N ALA A 72 25.48 -8.58 -3.95
CA ALA A 72 24.52 -7.67 -4.60
C ALA A 72 24.72 -7.49 -6.13
N ASN A 73 25.29 -8.49 -6.80
CA ASN A 73 25.56 -8.39 -8.23
C ASN A 73 24.23 -8.29 -9.01
N GLY A 74 24.19 -7.53 -10.10
CA GLY A 74 22.98 -7.35 -10.89
C GLY A 74 21.88 -6.47 -10.28
N LEU A 75 22.06 -5.94 -9.07
CA LEU A 75 21.21 -4.89 -8.51
C LEU A 75 21.69 -3.51 -8.98
N ASP A 76 20.78 -2.57 -9.17
CA ASP A 76 21.13 -1.21 -9.56
C ASP A 76 21.74 -0.44 -8.37
N SER A 77 22.97 0.04 -8.57
CA SER A 77 23.69 0.93 -7.66
C SER A 77 23.62 0.52 -6.17
N PRO A 78 24.03 -0.72 -5.82
CA PRO A 78 23.93 -1.21 -4.45
C PRO A 78 25.02 -0.60 -3.56
N ALA A 79 24.65 -0.27 -2.32
CA ALA A 79 25.55 0.21 -1.28
C ALA A 79 25.82 -0.90 -0.25
N TYR A 80 27.08 -1.06 0.15
CA TYR A 80 27.47 -2.03 1.19
C TYR A 80 27.81 -1.32 2.50
N ASP A 81 27.17 -1.74 3.58
CA ASP A 81 27.53 -1.38 4.95
C ASP A 81 28.35 -2.53 5.58
N SER A 82 29.65 -2.30 5.76
CA SER A 82 30.56 -3.27 6.37
C SER A 82 30.34 -3.46 7.89
N GLY A 83 29.74 -2.48 8.57
CA GLY A 83 29.42 -2.57 9.99
C GLY A 83 28.17 -3.42 10.26
N ALA A 84 27.18 -3.34 9.35
CA ALA A 84 25.96 -4.13 9.41
C ALA A 84 26.00 -5.41 8.55
N ASN A 85 27.09 -5.64 7.79
CA ASN A 85 27.23 -6.72 6.81
C ASN A 85 26.00 -6.86 5.89
N THR A 86 25.54 -5.72 5.35
CA THR A 86 24.27 -5.60 4.64
C THR A 86 24.45 -4.81 3.36
N TRP A 87 23.80 -5.27 2.30
CA TRP A 87 23.63 -4.53 1.06
C TRP A 87 22.27 -3.83 1.06
N SER A 88 22.19 -2.62 0.55
CA SER A 88 20.94 -1.89 0.34
C SER A 88 20.98 -1.14 -0.99
N GLU A 89 19.87 -0.53 -1.42
CA GLU A 89 19.98 0.47 -2.48
C GLU A 89 20.76 1.71 -2.02
N THR A 90 21.06 2.57 -2.99
CA THR A 90 21.62 3.90 -2.73
C THR A 90 20.69 4.73 -1.84
N ALA A 91 21.27 5.44 -0.86
CA ALA A 91 20.53 6.21 0.13
C ALA A 91 19.42 7.09 -0.48
N GLY A 92 18.17 6.85 -0.05
CA GLY A 92 16.98 7.59 -0.51
C GLY A 92 15.94 6.73 -1.22
N GLY A 93 16.27 5.49 -1.59
CA GLY A 93 15.32 4.59 -2.22
C GLY A 93 15.03 4.91 -3.69
N GLU A 94 14.29 4.01 -4.33
CA GLU A 94 13.73 4.20 -5.67
C GLU A 94 12.38 4.92 -5.57
N THR A 95 12.28 6.14 -6.10
CA THR A 95 10.97 6.82 -6.24
C THR A 95 10.25 6.29 -7.48
N ILE A 96 9.10 5.65 -7.28
CA ILE A 96 8.38 4.90 -8.32
C ILE A 96 6.89 5.25 -8.38
N ASP A 97 6.29 5.09 -9.56
CA ASP A 97 4.85 5.15 -9.76
C ASP A 97 4.14 3.83 -9.40
N SER A 98 2.82 3.77 -9.64
CA SER A 98 1.99 2.60 -9.34
C SER A 98 2.30 1.38 -10.20
N GLU A 99 3.08 1.54 -11.27
CA GLU A 99 3.54 0.47 -12.15
C GLU A 99 5.00 0.08 -11.87
N GLY A 100 5.65 0.72 -10.91
CA GLY A 100 7.02 0.44 -10.50
C GLY A 100 8.10 1.12 -11.34
N ASN A 101 7.73 2.06 -12.22
CA ASN A 101 8.69 2.78 -13.06
C ASN A 101 9.32 3.95 -12.30
N THR A 102 10.60 4.18 -12.52
CA THR A 102 11.35 5.32 -11.97
C THR A 102 11.29 6.53 -12.92
N GLY A 103 11.52 7.73 -12.37
CA GLY A 103 11.68 8.96 -13.16
C GLY A 103 10.40 9.50 -13.82
N THR A 104 9.23 9.01 -13.40
CA THR A 104 7.93 9.44 -13.93
C THR A 104 7.33 10.57 -13.09
N SER A 105 6.51 11.42 -13.72
CA SER A 105 5.77 12.48 -13.01
C SER A 105 4.71 11.93 -12.04
N GLY A 106 4.39 10.62 -12.13
CA GLY A 106 3.45 9.92 -11.26
C GLY A 106 4.10 9.24 -10.05
N ALA A 107 5.41 9.43 -9.84
CA ALA A 107 6.11 8.84 -8.72
C ALA A 107 5.50 9.28 -7.39
N TYR A 108 5.05 8.31 -6.60
CA TYR A 108 4.34 8.53 -5.34
C TYR A 108 4.83 7.58 -4.23
N TYR A 109 5.44 6.46 -4.62
CA TYR A 109 6.00 5.47 -3.71
C TYR A 109 7.51 5.62 -3.65
N THR A 110 8.08 5.30 -2.50
CA THR A 110 9.53 5.13 -2.35
C THR A 110 9.78 3.69 -1.92
N ARG A 111 10.50 2.94 -2.75
CA ARG A 111 10.85 1.54 -2.51
C ARG A 111 12.31 1.43 -2.09
N THR A 112 12.54 0.66 -1.03
CA THR A 112 13.85 0.37 -0.47
C THR A 112 13.97 -1.12 -0.23
N TRP A 113 15.18 -1.68 -0.28
CA TRP A 113 15.49 -3.06 -0.04
C TRP A 113 16.80 -3.20 0.75
N THR A 114 16.89 -4.25 1.55
CA THR A 114 18.13 -4.66 2.22
C THR A 114 18.34 -6.16 2.05
N ILE A 115 19.60 -6.57 1.93
CA ILE A 115 20.04 -7.95 1.83
C ILE A 115 21.12 -8.18 2.88
N SER A 116 20.86 -9.08 3.82
CA SER A 116 21.76 -9.40 4.92
C SER A 116 22.06 -10.90 4.92
N VAL A 117 23.33 -11.28 5.04
CA VAL A 117 23.69 -12.71 5.16
C VAL A 117 23.31 -13.22 6.55
N VAL A 118 22.67 -14.38 6.61
CA VAL A 118 22.26 -15.02 7.86
C VAL A 118 23.34 -16.02 8.30
N GLY A 119 23.99 -15.72 9.41
CA GLY A 119 25.07 -16.56 9.97
C GLY A 119 26.39 -16.41 9.20
N SER A 120 27.25 -17.43 9.28
CA SER A 120 28.60 -17.41 8.68
C SER A 120 28.67 -17.93 7.24
N ALA A 121 27.55 -18.34 6.66
CA ALA A 121 27.50 -18.97 5.34
C ALA A 121 26.64 -18.16 4.37
N ASN A 122 27.15 -17.89 3.16
CA ASN A 122 26.49 -17.05 2.15
C ASN A 122 25.30 -17.73 1.44
N TYR A 123 24.78 -18.82 1.98
CA TYR A 123 23.67 -19.59 1.38
C TYR A 123 22.30 -19.16 1.88
N PHE A 124 22.25 -18.41 2.98
CA PHE A 124 21.03 -17.87 3.56
C PHE A 124 21.12 -16.36 3.59
N THR A 125 20.18 -15.69 2.93
CA THR A 125 20.12 -14.23 2.91
C THR A 125 18.72 -13.78 3.29
N ASP A 126 18.64 -12.90 4.29
CA ASP A 126 17.42 -12.17 4.60
C ASP A 126 17.30 -11.01 3.63
N VAL A 127 16.16 -10.93 2.96
CA VAL A 127 15.82 -9.84 2.06
C VAL A 127 14.60 -9.13 2.60
N THR A 128 14.74 -7.85 2.89
CA THR A 128 13.64 -7.00 3.33
C THR A 128 13.37 -5.94 2.29
N VAL A 129 12.16 -5.89 1.75
CA VAL A 129 11.70 -4.83 0.84
C VAL A 129 10.67 -3.99 1.56
N THR A 130 10.89 -2.68 1.60
CA THR A 130 9.99 -1.70 2.22
C THR A 130 9.53 -0.71 1.18
N VAL A 131 8.22 -0.46 1.13
CA VAL A 131 7.60 0.55 0.26
C VAL A 131 6.88 1.54 1.16
N THR A 132 7.23 2.81 1.00
CA THR A 132 6.60 3.93 1.72
C THR A 132 5.84 4.82 0.75
N TRP A 133 4.80 5.48 1.24
CA TRP A 133 4.04 6.48 0.49
C TRP A 133 3.51 7.56 1.43
N ASP A 134 2.82 8.56 0.88
CA ASP A 134 2.32 9.71 1.64
C ASP A 134 3.46 10.43 2.41
N SER A 135 4.54 10.72 1.69
CA SER A 135 5.78 11.32 2.26
C SER A 135 6.40 10.50 3.38
N GLY A 136 6.20 9.19 3.39
CA GLY A 136 6.74 8.27 4.40
C GLY A 136 5.83 8.06 5.61
N ALA A 137 4.63 8.64 5.64
CA ALA A 137 3.68 8.43 6.73
C ALA A 137 3.12 7.00 6.78
N GLU A 138 3.00 6.36 5.61
CA GLU A 138 2.47 5.02 5.46
C GLU A 138 3.54 4.08 4.88
N THR A 139 3.53 2.82 5.31
CA THR A 139 4.57 1.85 4.98
C THR A 139 4.05 0.42 4.92
N VAL A 140 4.67 -0.37 4.04
CA VAL A 140 4.57 -1.83 3.99
C VAL A 140 5.97 -2.39 3.90
N SER A 141 6.25 -3.44 4.66
CA SER A 141 7.52 -4.16 4.61
C SER A 141 7.27 -5.65 4.43
N LEU A 142 8.01 -6.26 3.51
CA LEU A 142 8.02 -7.70 3.25
C LEU A 142 9.42 -8.22 3.50
N GLN A 143 9.52 -9.20 4.39
CA GLN A 143 10.77 -9.91 4.65
C GLN A 143 10.65 -11.35 4.14
N THR A 144 11.68 -11.81 3.44
CA THR A 144 11.80 -13.17 2.95
C THR A 144 13.21 -13.70 3.17
N LEU A 145 13.31 -15.01 3.43
CA LEU A 145 14.59 -15.71 3.48
C LEU A 145 14.81 -16.38 2.12
N ILE A 146 15.91 -16.05 1.46
CA ILE A 146 16.32 -16.69 0.21
C ILE A 146 17.48 -17.64 0.49
N THR A 147 17.30 -18.87 0.00
CA THR A 147 18.31 -19.94 0.06
C THR A 147 18.92 -20.15 -1.32
N GLN A 148 20.24 -20.28 -1.40
CA GLN A 148 21.00 -20.43 -2.64
C GLN A 148 21.90 -21.66 -2.59
#